data_AF-A0A453A1M1-F1
#
_entry.id   AF-A0A453A1M1-F1
#
_cell.length_a   1.000
_cell.length_b   1.000
_cell.length_c   1.000
_cell.angle_alpha   90.00
_cell.angle_beta   90.00
_cell.angle_gamma   90.00
#
_symmetry.space_group_name_H-M   'P 1'
#
loop_
_entity.id
_entity.type
_entity.pdbx_description
1 polymer ?
#
loop_
_entity_poly.entity_id
_entity_poly.type
_entity_poly.pdbx_seq_one_letter_code
_entity_poly.pdbx_strand_id
1 'polypeptide(L)'
;LTPLTSMIPCMDYLTNITVFSPPDACCDGLKLVVNTAPICLCHGMNNNGSMSKLFPKPIDPIRMIILPVRCGAMIPIQTIFSCATQPLPPLTPPATTPAPPAASPAPSP
;
A
#
# COMPACT_ATOMS: atom_id res chain seq x y z
N LEU A 1 -6.56 5.91 -1.77
CA LEU A 1 -5.71 4.97 -2.54
C LEU A 1 -4.41 5.63 -3.03
N THR A 2 -4.46 6.87 -3.52
CA THR A 2 -3.29 7.63 -4.03
C THR A 2 -2.06 7.70 -3.10
N PRO A 3 -2.20 7.83 -1.77
CA PRO A 3 -1.05 7.82 -0.88
C PRO A 3 -0.37 6.46 -0.88
N LEU A 4 -1.14 5.37 -0.82
CA LEU A 4 -0.60 4.01 -0.77
C LEU A 4 0.10 3.62 -2.09
N THR A 5 -0.36 4.12 -3.23
CA THR A 5 0.32 3.89 -4.53
C THR A 5 1.71 4.50 -4.60
N SER A 6 2.04 5.50 -3.77
CA SER A 6 3.43 5.98 -3.66
C SER A 6 4.40 4.92 -3.11
N MET A 7 3.88 3.82 -2.55
CA MET A 7 4.67 2.69 -2.04
C MET A 7 4.97 1.60 -3.08
N ILE A 8 4.47 1.75 -4.32
CA ILE A 8 4.75 0.79 -5.41
C ILE A 8 6.27 0.54 -5.61
N PRO A 9 7.17 1.56 -5.55
CA PRO A 9 8.59 1.32 -5.71
C PRO A 9 9.22 0.44 -4.61
N CYS A 10 8.54 0.22 -3.47
CA CYS A 10 9.03 -0.65 -2.41
C CYS A 10 8.84 -2.14 -2.71
N MET A 11 8.06 -2.51 -3.72
CA MET A 11 7.61 -3.88 -3.90
C MET A 11 8.75 -4.88 -4.10
N ASP A 12 9.77 -4.52 -4.87
CA ASP A 12 10.89 -5.42 -5.08
C ASP A 12 11.69 -5.61 -3.78
N TYR A 13 11.93 -4.52 -3.03
CA TYR A 13 12.53 -4.63 -1.69
C TYR A 13 11.70 -5.52 -0.75
N LEU A 14 10.38 -5.38 -0.75
CA LEU A 14 9.50 -6.12 0.16
C LEU A 14 9.30 -7.58 -0.23
N THR A 15 9.56 -7.98 -1.47
CA THR A 15 9.23 -9.34 -1.97
C THR A 15 10.43 -10.13 -2.46
N ASN A 16 11.55 -9.47 -2.75
CA ASN A 16 12.74 -10.08 -3.32
C ASN A 16 13.93 -9.96 -2.37
N ILE A 17 14.32 -11.09 -1.77
CA ILE A 17 15.38 -11.13 -0.75
C ILE A 17 16.75 -10.68 -1.27
N THR A 18 16.96 -10.62 -2.58
CA THR A 18 18.23 -10.15 -3.17
C THR A 18 18.35 -8.62 -3.21
N VAL A 19 17.25 -7.88 -2.99
CA VAL A 19 17.25 -6.42 -2.91
C VAL A 19 17.58 -6.00 -1.48
N PHE A 20 18.82 -5.59 -1.21
CA PHE A 20 19.30 -5.33 0.15
C PHE A 20 18.89 -3.97 0.73
N SER A 21 18.60 -3.00 -0.13
CA SER A 21 18.23 -1.64 0.27
C SER A 21 16.98 -1.18 -0.49
N PRO A 22 16.07 -0.44 0.16
CA PRO A 22 14.95 0.17 -0.54
C PRO A 22 15.46 1.25 -1.50
N PRO A 23 14.86 1.39 -2.70
CA PRO A 23 15.19 2.50 -3.61
C PRO A 23 14.74 3.85 -3.01
N ASP A 24 15.38 4.95 -3.40
CA ASP A 24 15.05 6.28 -2.84
C ASP A 24 13.57 6.65 -3.05
N ALA A 25 13.02 6.35 -4.23
CA ALA A 25 11.60 6.55 -4.53
C ALA A 25 10.66 5.77 -3.60
N CYS A 26 11.08 4.62 -3.08
CA CYS A 26 10.34 3.89 -2.05
C CYS A 26 10.33 4.67 -0.74
N CYS A 27 11.48 5.20 -0.32
CA CYS A 27 11.59 5.97 0.91
C CYS A 27 10.87 7.31 0.84
N ASP A 28 10.88 7.99 -0.31
CA ASP A 28 10.13 9.23 -0.51
C ASP A 28 8.63 8.97 -0.49
N GLY A 29 8.18 7.89 -1.12
CA GLY A 29 6.80 7.41 -0.98
C GLY A 29 6.43 7.16 0.48
N LEU A 30 7.31 6.53 1.26
CA LEU A 30 7.01 6.21 2.66
C LEU A 30 6.83 7.49 3.47
N LYS A 31 7.77 8.42 3.33
CA LYS A 31 7.72 9.72 3.99
C LYS A 31 6.46 10.48 3.59
N LEU A 32 6.05 10.43 2.31
CA LEU A 32 4.82 11.04 1.85
C LEU A 32 3.60 10.44 2.56
N VAL A 33 3.50 9.11 2.65
CA VAL A 33 2.40 8.44 3.35
C VAL A 33 2.40 8.79 4.83
N VAL A 34 3.57 8.75 5.49
CA VAL A 34 3.70 9.11 6.91
C VAL A 34 3.17 10.53 7.17
N ASN A 35 3.49 11.48 6.29
CA ASN A 35 3.12 12.89 6.47
C ASN A 35 1.67 13.19 6.08
N THR A 36 1.11 12.50 5.07
CA THR A 36 -0.19 12.88 4.47
C THR A 36 -1.32 11.91 4.80
N ALA A 37 -1.00 10.64 5.04
CA ALA A 37 -1.97 9.58 5.28
C ALA A 37 -1.41 8.49 6.21
N PRO A 38 -0.97 8.84 7.45
CA PRO A 38 -0.31 7.91 8.36
C PRO A 38 -1.17 6.69 8.71
N ILE A 39 -2.50 6.84 8.72
CA ILE A 39 -3.44 5.73 8.95
C ILE A 39 -3.35 4.63 7.88
N CYS A 40 -2.93 4.97 6.65
CA CYS A 40 -2.78 4.00 5.58
C CYS A 40 -1.65 2.99 5.85
N LEU A 41 -0.67 3.35 6.70
CA LEU A 41 0.41 2.45 7.11
C LEU A 41 -0.10 1.30 7.98
N CYS A 42 -1.19 1.54 8.74
CA CYS A 42 -1.78 0.52 9.60
C CYS A 42 -2.26 -0.70 8.80
N HIS A 43 -2.67 -0.51 7.54
CA HIS A 43 -3.03 -1.63 6.68
C HIS A 43 -1.87 -2.55 6.34
N GLY A 44 -0.67 -1.98 6.36
CA GLY A 44 0.55 -2.73 6.19
C GLY A 44 1.05 -3.38 7.48
N MET A 45 0.95 -2.65 8.59
CA MET A 45 1.45 -3.11 9.89
C MET A 45 0.56 -4.18 10.54
N ASN A 46 -0.75 -4.13 10.33
CA ASN A 46 -1.65 -5.12 10.93
C ASN A 46 -1.62 -6.43 10.14
N ASN A 47 -1.43 -7.53 10.86
CA ASN A 47 -1.43 -8.91 10.36
C ASN A 47 -2.78 -9.38 9.78
N ASN A 48 -3.76 -8.50 9.59
CA ASN A 48 -5.09 -8.85 9.10
C ASN A 48 -5.14 -9.11 7.57
N GLY A 49 -3.98 -9.27 6.92
CA GLY A 49 -3.84 -9.86 5.59
C GLY A 49 -4.34 -9.03 4.40
N SER A 50 -4.78 -7.78 4.59
CA SER A 50 -5.30 -6.98 3.47
C SER A 50 -4.22 -6.54 2.47
N MET A 51 -3.03 -6.15 2.93
CA MET A 51 -1.93 -5.77 2.02
C MET A 51 -1.37 -6.97 1.27
N SER A 52 -1.17 -8.11 1.93
CA SER A 52 -0.66 -9.33 1.29
C SER A 52 -1.54 -9.81 0.12
N LYS A 53 -2.83 -9.45 0.13
CA LYS A 53 -3.79 -9.79 -0.92
C LYS A 53 -3.84 -8.79 -2.08
N LEU A 54 -3.25 -7.61 -1.90
CA LEU A 54 -3.13 -6.57 -2.94
C LEU A 54 -1.91 -6.78 -3.83
N PHE A 55 -0.94 -7.61 -3.40
CA PHE A 55 0.29 -7.81 -4.14
C PHE A 55 0.39 -9.20 -4.77
N PRO A 56 0.99 -9.29 -5.96
CA PRO A 56 1.15 -10.56 -6.68
C PRO A 56 2.17 -11.49 -6.01
N LYS A 57 3.02 -10.98 -5.11
CA LYS A 57 4.03 -11.75 -4.37
C LYS A 57 3.85 -11.55 -2.86
N PRO A 58 4.16 -12.58 -2.06
CA PRO A 58 4.14 -12.45 -0.61
C PRO A 58 5.16 -11.39 -0.16
N ILE A 59 4.71 -10.47 0.68
CA ILE A 59 5.57 -9.49 1.34
C ILE A 59 6.33 -10.18 2.49
N ASP A 60 7.62 -9.90 2.59
CA ASP A 60 8.45 -10.24 3.74
C ASP A 60 8.06 -9.33 4.93
N PRO A 61 7.49 -9.90 6.01
CA PRO A 61 7.01 -9.13 7.15
C PRO A 61 8.13 -8.44 7.91
N ILE A 62 9.35 -9.01 7.92
CA ILE A 62 10.50 -8.40 8.59
C ILE A 62 10.94 -7.16 7.83
N ARG A 63 11.07 -7.27 6.50
CA ARG A 63 11.42 -6.12 5.64
C ARG A 63 10.42 -4.99 5.75
N MET A 64 9.14 -5.33 5.87
CA MET A 64 8.07 -4.37 6.08
C MET A 64 8.21 -3.63 7.42
N ILE A 65 8.53 -4.34 8.50
CA ILE A 65 8.72 -3.75 9.84
C ILE A 65 9.96 -2.84 9.88
N ILE A 66 11.06 -3.22 9.22
CA ILE A 66 12.30 -2.43 9.25
C ILE A 66 12.33 -1.28 8.22
N LEU A 67 11.46 -1.30 7.21
CA LEU A 67 11.45 -0.30 6.13
C LEU A 67 11.44 1.16 6.64
N PRO A 68 10.62 1.55 7.65
CA PRO A 68 10.66 2.91 8.20
C PRO A 68 12.03 3.30 8.72
N VAL A 69 12.70 2.37 9.43
CA VAL A 69 14.05 2.58 9.96
C VAL A 69 15.06 2.74 8.82
N ARG A 70 14.98 1.89 7.78
CA ARG A 70 15.86 1.96 6.60
C ARG A 70 15.70 3.26 5.81
N CYS A 71 14.51 3.82 5.81
CA CYS A 71 14.19 5.08 5.11
C CYS A 71 14.32 6.33 5.97
N GLY A 72 14.69 6.20 7.26
CA GLY A 72 14.72 7.33 8.20
C GLY A 72 13.34 7.99 8.37
N ALA A 73 12.27 7.23 8.16
CA ALA A 73 10.90 7.71 8.29
C ALA A 73 10.42 7.47 9.73
N MET A 74 10.18 8.56 10.46
CA MET A 74 9.64 8.51 11.81
C MET A 74 8.12 8.38 11.76
N ILE A 75 7.61 7.19 12.07
CA ILE A 75 6.17 6.99 12.24
C ILE A 75 5.78 7.56 13.61
N PRO A 76 4.81 8.47 13.68
CA PRO A 76 4.37 9.04 14.95
C PRO A 76 3.79 7.96 15.86
N ILE A 77 4.16 7.95 17.15
CA ILE A 77 3.71 6.93 18.12
C ILE A 77 2.19 6.89 18.23
N GLN A 78 1.53 8.05 18.13
CA GLN A 78 0.08 8.16 18.07
C GLN A 78 -0.54 7.37 16.92
N THR A 79 0.12 7.33 15.75
CA THR A 79 -0.33 6.53 14.61
C THR A 79 -0.26 5.04 14.95
N ILE A 80 0.82 4.60 15.59
CA ILE A 80 1.00 3.20 16.02
C ILE A 80 -0.12 2.79 16.98
N PHE A 81 -0.43 3.63 17.98
CA PHE A 81 -1.56 3.39 18.89
C PHE A 81 -2.90 3.36 18.16
N SER A 82 -3.14 4.28 17.21
CA SER A 82 -4.35 4.27 16.38
C SER A 82 -4.47 2.97 15.58
N CYS A 83 -3.38 2.45 15.00
CA CYS A 83 -3.40 1.19 14.27
C CYS A 83 -3.84 -0.02 15.12
N ALA A 84 -3.53 -0.01 16.43
CA ALA A 84 -3.83 -1.09 17.35
C ALA A 84 -5.24 -1.00 17.96
N THR A 85 -5.80 0.21 18.03
CA THR A 85 -7.04 0.49 18.80
C THR A 85 -8.25 0.82 17.91
N GLN A 86 -8.03 1.24 16.67
CA GLN A 86 -9.10 1.66 15.78
C GLN A 86 -9.34 0.64 14.66
N PRO A 87 -10.62 0.31 14.35
CA PRO A 87 -10.96 -0.42 13.15
C PRO A 87 -10.49 0.37 11.92
N LEU A 88 -9.70 -0.27 11.06
CA LEU A 88 -9.25 0.37 9.82
C LEU A 88 -10.34 0.28 8.75
N PRO A 89 -10.59 1.35 7.98
CA PRO A 89 -11.52 1.28 6.86
C PRO A 89 -11.01 0.26 5.84
N PRO A 90 -11.86 -0.62 5.27
CA PRO A 90 -11.39 -1.64 4.34
C PRO A 90 -10.68 -0.99 3.13
N LEU A 91 -9.56 -1.59 2.72
CA LEU A 91 -8.92 -1.31 1.45
C LEU A 91 -9.77 -1.94 0.34
N THR A 92 -10.92 -1.37 0.03
CA THR A 92 -11.67 -1.80 -1.15
C THR A 92 -10.86 -1.41 -2.39
N PRO A 93 -10.61 -2.34 -3.32
CA PRO A 93 -10.28 -1.95 -4.69
C PRO A 93 -11.34 -0.96 -5.18
N PRO A 94 -11.00 0.02 -6.02
CA PRO A 94 -12.05 0.79 -6.68
C PRO A 94 -12.99 -0.22 -7.32
N ALA A 95 -14.29 -0.15 -6.98
CA ALA A 95 -15.28 -0.96 -7.65
C ALA A 95 -15.08 -0.72 -9.14
N THR A 96 -14.73 -1.77 -9.89
CA THR A 96 -14.78 -1.72 -11.34
C THR A 96 -16.23 -1.43 -11.67
N THR A 97 -16.55 -0.15 -11.91
CA THR A 97 -17.80 0.23 -12.55
C THR A 97 -17.88 -0.62 -13.81
N PRO A 98 -18.90 -1.48 -13.98
CA PRO A 98 -19.08 -2.19 -15.24
C PRO A 98 -19.06 -1.14 -16.35
N ALA A 99 -18.18 -1.32 -17.34
CA ALA A 99 -18.23 -0.49 -18.53
C ALA A 99 -19.67 -0.54 -19.07
N PRO A 100 -20.29 0.59 -19.43
CA PRO A 100 -21.60 0.56 -20.05
C PRO A 100 -21.55 -0.39 -21.25
N PRO A 101 -22.54 -1.29 -21.42
CA PRO A 101 -22.54 -2.20 -22.56
C PRO A 101 -22.41 -1.36 -23.83
N ALA A 102 -21.40 -1.68 -24.64
CA ALA A 102 -21.22 -1.06 -25.94
C ALA A 102 -22.56 -1.18 -26.69
N ALA A 103 -23.16 -0.05 -27.04
CA ALA A 103 -24.34 -0.03 -27.86
C ALA A 103 -23.99 -0.74 -29.17
N SER A 104 -24.61 -1.91 -29.41
CA SER A 104 -24.52 -2.62 -30.67
C SER A 104 -24.87 -1.65 -31.80
N PRO A 105 -24.08 -1.59 -32.89
CA PRO A 105 -24.42 -0.75 -34.02
C PRO A 105 -25.74 -1.24 -34.63
N ALA A 106 -26.69 -0.31 -34.79
CA ALA A 106 -27.96 -0.56 -35.48
C ALA A 106 -27.68 -0.96 -36.94
N PRO A 107 -28.38 -1.95 -37.52
CA PRO A 107 -28.29 -2.23 -38.94
C PRO A 107 -28.89 -1.05 -39.73
N SER A 108 -28.14 -0.52 -40.68
CA SER A 108 -28.63 0.46 -41.67
C SER A 108 -29.58 -0.19 -42.69
N PRO A 109 -30.53 0.58 -43.26
CA PRO A 109 -31.61 0.09 -44.12
C PRO A 109 -31.14 -0.42 -45.49
#